data_AF-A0A522DRY0-F1
#
_entry.id   AF-A0A522DRY0-F1
#
_cell.length_a   1.000
_cell.length_b   1.000
_cell.length_c   1.000
_cell.angle_alpha   90.00
_cell.angle_beta   90.00
_cell.angle_gamma   90.00
#
_symmetry.space_group_name_H-M   'P 1'
#
loop_
_entity.id
_entity.type
_entity.pdbx_description
1 polymer ?
#
loop_
_entity_poly.entity_id
_entity_poly.type
_entity_poly.pdbx_seq_one_letter_code
_entity_poly.pdbx_strand_id
1 'polypeptide(L)'
;MGWGVLVFGVMYGLGYDRGTGNPAVGDTLPWAVPAALPLLIGTFVANAVTGWRRYLRWTCAALLIAQAVFLFLFTWLKLLALPPFLGVCLLLWPKVNSPQLHWRQWLLNATLPLVCLGSLVWWQYFHFPLPSDAAMTAHFNAHRAEFEQLVKGYRDFRRYLPTAEDDREEKKINDLEDKLKREKKLAPEAQRTIDEARRQGLKKFGPSYRRRPDVTALMANIGAYDVAGAGRGGDWYPDHYSAKTIQTVKRYMDHWIPIEEQLTGSDRFDFIRREIPSLFEGTPPVRDNMAEVTQLTEVVLIQMGTLKQPYWVTRWRYSTFLFKGYYHFPQPPRVENGHVLVHDFLKSGEVELVPGLRVFDSLDSYPPDWQAGECVLKRIDEHWFIALCRSY
;
A
#
# COMPACT_ATOMS: atom_id res chain seq x y z
N MET A 1 8.04 3.46 -43.92
CA MET A 1 6.92 4.17 -43.26
C MET A 1 6.19 3.33 -42.20
N GLY A 2 5.93 2.03 -42.40
CA GLY A 2 5.23 1.20 -41.39
C GLY A 2 5.90 1.07 -40.01
N TRP A 3 7.23 1.02 -39.93
CA TRP A 3 7.97 0.95 -38.66
C TRP A 3 7.87 2.21 -37.81
N GLY A 4 7.74 3.38 -38.43
CA GLY A 4 7.54 4.65 -37.72
C GLY A 4 6.18 4.67 -37.00
N VAL A 5 5.13 4.17 -37.65
CA VAL A 5 3.78 4.03 -37.04
C VAL A 5 3.78 3.01 -35.91
N LEU A 6 4.59 1.94 -36.01
CA LEU A 6 4.70 0.91 -34.98
C LEU A 6 5.47 1.40 -33.75
N VAL A 7 6.58 2.13 -33.93
CA VAL A 7 7.33 2.76 -32.83
C VAL A 7 6.53 3.91 -32.22
N PHE A 8 5.88 4.73 -33.03
CA PHE A 8 5.02 5.82 -32.56
C PHE A 8 3.78 5.26 -31.84
N GLY A 9 3.22 4.14 -32.31
CA GLY A 9 2.15 3.40 -31.66
C GLY A 9 2.58 2.72 -30.36
N VAL A 10 3.81 2.22 -30.26
CA VAL A 10 4.41 1.73 -29.00
C VAL A 10 4.67 2.89 -28.03
N MET A 11 5.07 4.05 -28.53
CA MET A 11 5.27 5.24 -27.69
C MET A 11 3.97 5.89 -27.21
N TYR A 12 2.90 5.85 -28.01
CA TYR A 12 1.55 6.26 -27.58
C TYR A 12 0.83 5.16 -26.78
N GLY A 13 1.19 3.90 -27.02
CA GLY A 13 0.73 2.70 -26.31
C GLY A 13 1.48 2.44 -25.00
N LEU A 14 2.52 3.23 -24.68
CA LEU A 14 2.93 3.53 -23.30
C LEU A 14 1.84 4.37 -22.65
N GLY A 15 0.61 3.84 -22.66
CA GLY A 15 -0.50 4.37 -21.91
C GLY A 15 -0.11 4.32 -20.45
N TYR A 16 -0.13 5.48 -19.82
CA TYR A 16 -0.15 5.56 -18.38
C TYR A 16 -1.40 4.85 -17.89
N ASP A 17 -1.23 3.92 -16.97
CA ASP A 17 -2.36 3.26 -16.33
C ASP A 17 -3.25 4.36 -15.74
N ARG A 18 -4.53 4.38 -16.13
CA ARG A 18 -5.46 5.48 -15.79
C ARG A 18 -5.72 5.59 -14.28
N GLY A 19 -5.26 4.63 -13.48
CA GLY A 19 -5.26 4.70 -12.01
C GLY A 19 -3.92 5.09 -11.36
N THR A 20 -2.77 4.85 -12.00
CA THR A 20 -1.46 4.89 -11.31
C THR A 20 -0.51 6.00 -11.72
N GLY A 21 -0.71 6.60 -12.90
CA GLY A 21 0.20 7.63 -13.42
C GLY A 21 1.62 7.12 -13.71
N ASN A 22 1.83 5.80 -13.71
CA ASN A 22 3.08 5.14 -14.12
C ASN A 22 2.91 4.41 -15.47
N PRO A 23 4.00 4.17 -16.23
CA PRO A 23 3.94 3.40 -17.46
C PRO A 23 3.50 1.96 -17.18
N ALA A 24 2.37 1.54 -17.75
CA ALA A 24 1.83 0.19 -17.60
C ALA A 24 2.68 -0.82 -18.40
N VAL A 25 3.74 -1.36 -17.79
CA VAL A 25 4.62 -2.35 -18.44
C VAL A 25 3.84 -3.64 -18.81
N GLY A 26 2.76 -3.95 -18.10
CA GLY A 26 1.86 -5.08 -18.41
C GLY A 26 1.01 -4.86 -19.66
N ASP A 27 0.48 -3.66 -19.88
CA ASP A 27 -0.38 -3.34 -21.04
C ASP A 27 0.43 -3.06 -22.32
N THR A 28 1.75 -2.86 -22.15
CA THR A 28 2.69 -2.86 -23.27
C THR A 28 3.17 -4.25 -23.66
N LEU A 29 2.90 -5.29 -22.87
CA LEU A 29 3.28 -6.67 -23.19
C LEU A 29 2.60 -7.20 -24.48
N PRO A 30 1.31 -6.92 -24.76
CA PRO A 30 0.68 -7.22 -26.04
C PRO A 30 1.32 -6.50 -27.23
N TRP A 31 2.03 -5.39 -27.01
CA TRP A 31 2.82 -4.66 -28.03
C TRP A 31 4.27 -5.14 -28.08
N ALA A 32 4.80 -5.65 -26.97
CA ALA A 32 6.09 -6.33 -26.91
C ALA A 32 6.07 -7.63 -27.73
N VAL A 33 4.91 -8.31 -27.87
CA VAL A 33 4.78 -9.52 -28.71
C VAL A 33 4.96 -9.22 -30.21
N PRO A 34 4.31 -8.21 -30.83
CA PRO A 34 4.62 -7.73 -32.17
C PRO A 34 6.06 -7.22 -32.33
N ALA A 35 6.59 -6.51 -31.32
CA ALA A 35 7.97 -6.02 -31.33
C ALA A 35 9.02 -7.15 -31.20
N ALA A 36 8.66 -8.24 -30.53
CA ALA A 36 9.44 -9.48 -30.41
C ALA A 36 9.08 -10.52 -31.47
N LEU A 37 8.10 -10.27 -32.34
CA LEU A 37 7.75 -11.15 -33.45
C LEU A 37 8.96 -11.39 -34.38
N PRO A 38 9.83 -10.41 -34.67
CA PRO A 38 11.09 -10.66 -35.39
C PRO A 38 12.06 -11.60 -34.65
N LEU A 39 12.07 -11.57 -33.30
CA LEU A 39 12.85 -12.51 -32.46
C LEU A 39 12.32 -13.94 -32.61
N LEU A 40 11.00 -14.13 -32.53
CA LEU A 40 10.34 -15.43 -32.61
C LEU A 40 10.35 -15.99 -34.04
N ILE A 41 10.15 -15.16 -35.05
CA ILE A 41 10.30 -15.56 -36.46
C ILE A 41 11.77 -15.91 -36.74
N GLY A 42 12.73 -15.18 -36.17
CA GLY A 42 14.16 -15.49 -36.26
C GLY A 42 14.55 -16.85 -35.67
N THR A 43 13.86 -17.32 -34.63
CA THR A 43 14.08 -18.65 -34.05
C THR A 43 13.33 -19.77 -34.78
N PHE A 44 12.14 -19.52 -35.34
CA PHE A 44 11.42 -20.49 -36.17
C PHE A 44 12.01 -20.69 -37.57
N VAL A 45 12.75 -19.69 -38.08
CA VAL A 45 13.49 -19.78 -39.34
C VAL A 45 14.84 -20.54 -39.17
N ALA A 46 15.16 -20.98 -37.94
CA ALA A 46 16.48 -21.50 -37.56
C ALA A 46 16.88 -22.86 -38.16
N ASN A 47 16.02 -23.56 -38.89
CA ASN A 47 16.34 -24.89 -39.43
C ASN A 47 16.44 -24.99 -40.97
N ALA A 48 16.58 -23.86 -41.69
CA ALA A 48 16.71 -23.88 -43.15
C ALA A 48 18.07 -23.37 -43.63
N VAL A 49 18.77 -24.23 -44.39
CA VAL A 49 20.18 -24.17 -44.83
C VAL A 49 20.50 -23.09 -45.89
N THR A 50 19.59 -22.16 -46.19
CA THR A 50 19.76 -21.21 -47.30
C THR A 50 20.19 -19.81 -46.85
N GLY A 51 21.26 -19.28 -47.47
CA GLY A 51 22.10 -18.17 -47.00
C GLY A 51 21.40 -16.84 -46.64
N TRP A 52 20.28 -16.47 -47.28
CA TRP A 52 19.62 -15.18 -46.99
C TRP A 52 18.95 -15.14 -45.61
N ARG A 53 18.49 -16.29 -45.10
CA ARG A 53 17.86 -16.42 -43.78
C ARG A 53 18.88 -16.25 -42.64
N ARG A 54 20.13 -16.66 -42.86
CA ARG A 54 21.24 -16.43 -41.94
C ARG A 54 21.57 -14.93 -41.84
N TYR A 55 21.48 -14.20 -42.95
CA TYR A 55 21.66 -12.74 -42.96
C TYR A 55 20.57 -12.04 -42.17
N LEU A 56 19.30 -12.39 -42.42
CA LEU A 56 18.15 -11.84 -41.71
C LEU A 56 18.25 -12.05 -40.19
N ARG A 57 18.74 -13.22 -39.75
CA ARG A 57 18.98 -13.52 -38.33
C ARG A 57 19.99 -12.56 -37.70
N TRP A 58 21.13 -12.33 -38.35
CA TRP A 58 22.15 -11.41 -37.83
C TRP A 58 21.67 -9.96 -37.87
N THR A 59 20.88 -9.58 -38.88
CA THR A 59 20.26 -8.25 -38.94
C THR A 59 19.26 -8.04 -37.81
N CYS A 60 18.37 -9.00 -37.54
CA CYS A 60 17.44 -8.92 -36.41
C CYS A 60 18.17 -8.88 -35.06
N ALA A 61 19.16 -9.76 -34.85
CA ALA A 61 19.97 -9.74 -33.63
C ALA A 61 20.71 -8.40 -33.45
N ALA A 62 21.29 -7.84 -34.52
CA ALA A 62 21.94 -6.54 -34.48
C ALA A 62 20.96 -5.41 -34.15
N LEU A 63 19.76 -5.42 -34.72
CA LEU A 63 18.72 -4.42 -34.42
C LEU A 63 18.24 -4.49 -32.96
N LEU A 64 18.14 -5.69 -32.38
CA LEU A 64 17.72 -5.87 -30.99
C LEU A 64 18.80 -5.48 -30.00
N ILE A 65 20.07 -5.81 -30.31
CA ILE A 65 21.21 -5.33 -29.54
C ILE A 65 21.25 -3.80 -29.63
N ALA A 66 21.05 -3.22 -30.82
CA ALA A 66 20.99 -1.77 -30.99
C ALA A 66 19.83 -1.14 -30.20
N GLN A 67 18.66 -1.77 -30.14
CA GLN A 67 17.50 -1.27 -29.39
C GLN A 67 17.68 -1.42 -27.86
N ALA A 68 18.24 -2.53 -27.38
CA ALA A 68 18.57 -2.73 -25.98
C ALA A 68 19.67 -1.74 -25.52
N VAL A 69 20.69 -1.55 -26.36
CA VAL A 69 21.72 -0.53 -26.14
C VAL A 69 21.11 0.87 -26.18
N PHE A 70 20.19 1.18 -27.10
CA PHE A 70 19.51 2.47 -27.14
C PHE A 70 18.68 2.73 -25.88
N LEU A 71 17.86 1.78 -25.43
CA LEU A 71 17.04 1.92 -24.22
C LEU A 71 17.91 2.00 -22.96
N PHE A 72 18.95 1.17 -22.87
CA PHE A 72 19.94 1.26 -21.79
C PHE A 72 20.62 2.63 -21.82
N LEU A 73 21.14 3.06 -22.96
CA LEU A 73 21.76 4.36 -23.12
C LEU A 73 20.79 5.51 -22.84
N PHE A 74 19.50 5.43 -23.20
CA PHE A 74 18.51 6.50 -22.97
C PHE A 74 18.09 6.60 -21.50
N THR A 75 17.94 5.46 -20.84
CA THR A 75 17.60 5.37 -19.41
C THR A 75 18.79 5.84 -18.56
N TRP A 76 20.00 5.42 -18.93
CA TRP A 76 21.22 5.94 -18.36
C TRP A 76 21.56 7.36 -18.85
N LEU A 77 21.03 7.82 -20.00
CA LEU A 77 21.22 9.20 -20.49
C LEU A 77 20.53 10.18 -19.54
N LYS A 78 19.34 9.82 -19.05
CA LYS A 78 18.61 10.65 -18.08
C LYS A 78 19.33 10.75 -16.73
N LEU A 79 20.07 9.73 -16.34
CA LEU A 79 20.65 9.59 -14.99
C LEU A 79 22.14 9.93 -14.92
N LEU A 80 22.91 9.46 -15.91
CA LEU A 80 24.35 9.68 -16.03
C LEU A 80 24.73 10.63 -17.16
N ALA A 81 23.91 10.84 -18.19
CA ALA A 81 24.31 11.68 -19.31
C ALA A 81 23.69 13.08 -19.34
N LEU A 82 22.59 13.38 -18.64
CA LEU A 82 22.10 14.75 -18.56
C LEU A 82 23.17 15.69 -17.95
N PRO A 83 23.87 15.29 -16.87
CA PRO A 83 24.97 16.10 -16.31
C PRO A 83 26.20 16.26 -17.23
N PRO A 84 26.79 15.21 -17.85
CA PRO A 84 27.91 15.36 -18.76
C PRO A 84 27.48 15.76 -20.19
N PHE A 85 26.24 15.63 -20.61
CA PHE A 85 25.73 16.22 -21.87
C PHE A 85 25.52 17.72 -21.69
N LEU A 86 25.01 18.19 -20.54
CA LEU A 86 25.12 19.59 -20.15
C LEU A 86 26.60 20.01 -20.08
N GLY A 87 27.48 19.19 -19.51
CA GLY A 87 28.92 19.41 -19.49
C GLY A 87 29.56 19.50 -20.90
N VAL A 88 29.16 18.63 -21.83
CA VAL A 88 29.64 18.59 -23.22
C VAL A 88 29.03 19.73 -24.03
N CYS A 89 27.77 20.09 -23.83
CA CYS A 89 27.16 21.28 -24.42
C CYS A 89 27.82 22.56 -23.90
N LEU A 90 28.25 22.61 -22.64
CA LEU A 90 29.06 23.70 -22.07
C LEU A 90 30.50 23.71 -22.65
N LEU A 91 31.09 22.55 -22.92
CA LEU A 91 32.43 22.41 -23.52
C LEU A 91 32.47 22.69 -25.03
N LEU A 92 31.42 22.30 -25.75
CA LEU A 92 31.24 22.52 -27.19
C LEU A 92 30.55 23.85 -27.49
N TRP A 93 30.15 24.61 -26.45
CA TRP A 93 29.64 25.96 -26.64
C TRP A 93 30.75 26.81 -27.29
N PRO A 94 30.47 27.51 -28.41
CA PRO A 94 31.52 28.20 -29.16
C PRO A 94 32.28 29.15 -28.25
N LYS A 95 33.61 28.98 -28.18
CA LYS A 95 34.51 29.92 -27.49
C LYS A 95 34.39 31.27 -28.20
N VAL A 96 33.72 32.22 -27.57
CA VAL A 96 33.68 33.59 -28.08
C VAL A 96 35.00 34.23 -27.67
N ASN A 97 35.94 34.35 -28.61
CA ASN A 97 37.28 34.94 -28.40
C ASN A 97 37.22 36.48 -28.23
N SER A 98 36.22 37.01 -27.55
CA SER A 98 36.14 38.43 -27.22
C SER A 98 36.44 38.64 -25.73
N PRO A 99 37.50 39.38 -25.37
CA PRO A 99 37.85 39.66 -23.99
C PRO A 99 36.75 40.43 -23.23
N GLN A 100 35.85 41.13 -23.94
CA GLN A 100 34.70 41.80 -23.34
C GLN A 100 33.52 40.86 -23.02
N LEU A 101 33.46 39.65 -23.59
CA LEU A 101 32.36 38.69 -23.38
C LEU A 101 32.67 37.55 -22.39
N HIS A 102 33.91 37.41 -21.91
CA HIS A 102 34.32 36.29 -21.07
C HIS A 102 33.49 36.16 -19.78
N TRP A 103 33.15 37.28 -19.13
CA TRP A 103 32.33 37.28 -17.91
C TRP A 103 30.86 36.90 -18.18
N ARG A 104 30.28 37.31 -19.31
CA ARG A 104 28.91 36.93 -19.72
C ARG A 104 28.80 35.44 -19.99
N GLN A 105 29.82 34.87 -20.62
CA GLN A 105 29.87 33.45 -20.95
C GLN A 105 30.07 32.58 -19.70
N TRP A 106 30.89 33.05 -18.76
CA TRP A 106 31.02 32.42 -17.43
C TRP A 106 29.70 32.45 -16.65
N LEU A 107 28.99 33.60 -16.66
CA LEU A 107 27.67 33.73 -16.06
C LEU A 107 26.64 32.78 -16.68
N LEU A 108 26.54 32.70 -18.01
CA LEU A 108 25.63 31.77 -18.69
C LEU A 108 25.93 30.31 -18.37
N ASN A 109 27.21 29.94 -18.39
CA ASN A 109 27.66 28.58 -18.10
C ASN A 109 27.42 28.18 -16.64
N ALA A 110 27.45 29.12 -15.69
CA ALA A 110 27.15 28.87 -14.28
C ALA A 110 25.65 28.94 -13.97
N THR A 111 24.93 29.88 -14.57
CA THR A 111 23.49 30.10 -14.30
C THR A 111 22.62 28.98 -14.86
N LEU A 112 22.92 28.46 -16.07
CA LEU A 112 22.08 27.44 -16.68
C LEU A 112 22.02 26.13 -15.85
N PRO A 113 23.15 25.53 -15.39
CA PRO A 113 23.10 24.37 -14.51
C PRO A 113 22.41 24.66 -13.17
N LEU A 114 22.60 25.86 -12.60
CA LEU A 114 21.94 26.26 -11.36
C LEU A 114 20.42 26.38 -11.54
N VAL A 115 19.96 26.92 -12.67
CA VAL A 115 18.53 26.99 -13.02
C VAL A 115 17.97 25.60 -13.27
N CYS A 116 18.69 24.72 -13.99
CA CYS A 116 18.27 23.34 -14.23
C CYS A 116 18.19 22.54 -12.92
N LEU A 117 19.22 22.61 -12.08
CA LEU A 117 19.23 21.96 -10.77
C LEU A 117 18.15 22.53 -9.86
N GLY A 118 18.02 23.86 -9.82
CA GLY A 118 16.95 24.56 -9.10
C GLY A 118 15.56 24.14 -9.57
N SER A 119 15.36 23.97 -10.88
CA SER A 119 14.09 23.50 -11.46
C SER A 119 13.81 22.04 -11.16
N LEU A 120 14.82 21.17 -11.15
CA LEU A 120 14.69 19.77 -10.77
C LEU A 120 14.39 19.60 -9.27
N VAL A 121 15.08 20.37 -8.42
CA VAL A 121 14.81 20.41 -6.97
C VAL A 121 13.42 20.98 -6.72
N TRP A 122 13.04 22.07 -7.40
CA TRP A 122 11.71 22.66 -7.35
C TRP A 122 10.66 21.64 -7.79
N TRP A 123 10.84 20.97 -8.93
CA TRP A 123 9.92 19.94 -9.42
C TRP A 123 9.82 18.76 -8.44
N GLN A 124 10.93 18.26 -7.91
CA GLN A 124 10.91 17.21 -6.87
C GLN A 124 10.19 17.66 -5.60
N TYR A 125 10.35 18.92 -5.20
CA TYR A 125 9.78 19.48 -3.98
C TYR A 125 8.29 19.78 -4.10
N PHE A 126 7.83 20.27 -5.26
CA PHE A 126 6.47 20.75 -5.48
C PHE A 126 5.57 19.78 -6.25
N HIS A 127 6.12 18.90 -7.10
CA HIS A 127 5.28 17.94 -7.79
C HIS A 127 4.78 16.88 -6.81
N PHE A 128 3.47 16.76 -6.67
CA PHE A 128 2.85 15.70 -5.91
C PHE A 128 2.83 14.43 -6.78
N PRO A 129 3.58 13.36 -6.45
CA PRO A 129 3.68 12.17 -7.32
C PRO A 129 2.51 11.22 -7.14
N LEU A 130 1.71 11.42 -6.09
CA LEU A 130 0.65 10.51 -5.71
C LEU A 130 -0.57 10.81 -6.58
N PRO A 131 -1.44 9.82 -6.81
CA PRO A 131 -2.67 10.02 -7.56
C PRO A 131 -3.47 11.21 -7.02
N SER A 132 -4.05 11.98 -7.94
CA SER A 132 -4.91 13.10 -7.56
C SER A 132 -6.18 12.59 -6.87
N ASP A 133 -6.80 13.45 -6.06
CA ASP A 133 -8.05 13.13 -5.38
C ASP A 133 -9.16 12.78 -6.36
N ALA A 134 -9.22 13.47 -7.50
CA ALA A 134 -10.16 13.17 -8.57
C ALA A 134 -9.93 11.77 -9.16
N ALA A 135 -8.67 11.40 -9.42
CA ALA A 135 -8.32 10.08 -9.94
C ALA A 135 -8.66 8.96 -8.93
N MET A 136 -8.33 9.16 -7.65
CA MET A 136 -8.70 8.20 -6.60
C MET A 136 -10.21 8.11 -6.38
N THR A 137 -10.93 9.23 -6.40
CA THR A 137 -12.39 9.21 -6.26
C THR A 137 -13.06 8.49 -7.43
N ALA A 138 -12.59 8.74 -8.66
CA ALA A 138 -13.06 8.04 -9.85
C ALA A 138 -12.76 6.53 -9.78
N HIS A 139 -11.55 6.16 -9.38
CA HIS A 139 -11.16 4.76 -9.17
C HIS A 139 -12.01 4.08 -8.09
N PHE A 140 -12.24 4.73 -6.95
CA PHE A 140 -13.09 4.22 -5.89
C PHE A 140 -14.51 3.94 -6.39
N ASN A 141 -15.12 4.90 -7.09
CA ASN A 141 -16.47 4.74 -7.62
C ASN A 141 -16.57 3.61 -8.65
N ALA A 142 -15.52 3.40 -9.46
CA ALA A 142 -15.47 2.31 -10.43
C ALA A 142 -15.36 0.92 -9.78
N HIS A 143 -14.81 0.82 -8.57
CA HIS A 143 -14.51 -0.44 -7.87
C HIS A 143 -15.18 -0.53 -6.48
N ARG A 144 -16.26 0.22 -6.26
CA ARG A 144 -16.88 0.37 -4.93
C ARG A 144 -17.32 -0.96 -4.34
N ALA A 145 -17.95 -1.81 -5.16
CA ALA A 145 -18.46 -3.11 -4.71
C ALA A 145 -17.31 -4.03 -4.26
N GLU A 146 -16.20 -4.02 -4.97
CA GLU A 146 -15.00 -4.78 -4.64
C GLU A 146 -14.32 -4.26 -3.37
N PHE A 147 -14.27 -2.95 -3.15
CA PHE A 147 -13.79 -2.35 -1.90
C PHE A 147 -14.66 -2.75 -0.71
N GLU A 148 -15.98 -2.68 -0.84
CA GLU A 148 -16.93 -3.08 0.20
C GLU A 148 -16.84 -4.59 0.48
N GLN A 149 -16.67 -5.42 -0.56
CA GLN A 149 -16.43 -6.85 -0.43
C GLN A 149 -15.11 -7.13 0.31
N LEU A 150 -14.04 -6.40 -0.01
CA LEU A 150 -12.73 -6.56 0.62
C LEU A 150 -12.78 -6.20 2.10
N VAL A 151 -13.44 -5.09 2.47
CA VAL A 151 -13.67 -4.66 3.86
C VAL A 151 -14.50 -5.68 4.61
N LYS A 152 -15.61 -6.13 4.01
CA LYS A 152 -16.48 -7.14 4.63
C LYS A 152 -15.70 -8.43 4.90
N GLY A 153 -14.98 -8.94 3.91
CA GLY A 153 -14.17 -10.15 4.08
C GLY A 153 -13.05 -9.97 5.09
N TYR A 154 -12.42 -8.78 5.17
CA TYR A 154 -11.38 -8.49 6.16
C TYR A 154 -11.94 -8.53 7.57
N ARG A 155 -13.10 -7.89 7.77
CA ARG A 155 -13.81 -7.90 9.04
C ARG A 155 -14.25 -9.30 9.41
N ASP A 156 -14.87 -10.04 8.48
CA ASP A 156 -15.29 -11.42 8.68
C ASP A 156 -14.09 -12.30 9.05
N PHE A 157 -12.93 -12.14 8.39
CA PHE A 157 -11.70 -12.85 8.75
C PHE A 157 -11.21 -12.49 10.15
N ARG A 158 -11.25 -11.20 10.54
CA ARG A 158 -10.90 -10.78 11.91
C ARG A 158 -11.78 -11.44 12.96
N ARG A 159 -13.05 -11.76 12.64
CA ARG A 159 -13.94 -12.53 13.53
C ARG A 159 -13.42 -13.94 13.80
N TYR A 160 -12.67 -14.52 12.87
CA TYR A 160 -12.07 -15.83 13.01
C TYR A 160 -10.60 -15.77 13.47
N LEU A 161 -10.13 -14.61 13.96
CA LEU A 161 -8.81 -14.58 14.55
C LEU A 161 -8.80 -15.42 15.84
N PRO A 162 -7.66 -16.08 16.11
CA PRO A 162 -7.51 -16.93 17.27
C PRO A 162 -7.70 -16.11 18.54
N THR A 163 -8.46 -16.68 19.45
CA THR A 163 -8.59 -16.20 20.82
C THR A 163 -7.32 -16.56 21.61
N ALA A 164 -7.11 -15.94 22.78
CA ALA A 164 -6.06 -16.42 23.69
C ALA A 164 -6.24 -17.89 24.09
N GLU A 165 -7.46 -18.42 24.04
CA GLU A 165 -7.70 -19.84 24.24
C GLU A 165 -7.16 -20.66 23.07
N ASP A 166 -7.43 -20.25 21.83
CA ASP A 166 -6.87 -20.86 20.62
C ASP A 166 -5.33 -20.79 20.62
N ASP A 167 -4.74 -19.67 21.05
CA ASP A 167 -3.28 -19.54 21.20
C ASP A 167 -2.73 -20.49 22.28
N ARG A 168 -3.45 -20.64 23.40
CA ARG A 168 -3.08 -21.59 24.47
C ARG A 168 -3.19 -23.04 23.97
N GLU A 169 -4.22 -23.37 23.19
CA GLU A 169 -4.38 -24.68 22.57
C GLU A 169 -3.31 -24.96 21.52
N GLU A 170 -3.01 -23.99 20.65
CA GLU A 170 -1.95 -24.13 19.65
C GLU A 170 -0.58 -24.29 20.33
N LYS A 171 -0.31 -23.53 21.39
CA LYS A 171 0.91 -23.73 22.20
C LYS A 171 0.98 -25.14 22.77
N LYS A 172 -0.11 -25.67 23.33
CA LYS A 172 -0.17 -27.07 23.81
C LYS A 172 0.11 -28.07 22.68
N ILE A 173 -0.43 -27.83 21.47
CA ILE A 173 -0.19 -28.69 20.30
C ILE A 173 1.28 -28.61 19.86
N ASN A 174 1.85 -27.42 19.78
CA ASN A 174 3.27 -27.23 19.41
C ASN A 174 4.20 -27.88 20.43
N ASP A 175 3.92 -27.72 21.73
CA ASP A 175 4.66 -28.37 22.81
C ASP A 175 4.56 -29.91 22.70
N LEU A 176 3.38 -30.44 22.35
CA LEU A 176 3.17 -31.87 22.08
C LEU A 176 3.93 -32.35 20.84
N GLU A 177 3.92 -31.60 19.74
CA GLU A 177 4.67 -31.90 18.51
C GLU A 177 6.18 -31.96 18.78
N ASP A 178 6.71 -31.00 19.54
CA ASP A 178 8.13 -30.95 19.88
C ASP A 178 8.52 -32.02 20.90
N LYS A 179 7.61 -32.41 21.79
CA LYS A 179 7.78 -33.60 22.64
C LYS A 179 7.81 -34.88 21.80
N LEU A 180 6.90 -35.02 20.83
CA LEU A 180 6.84 -36.16 19.90
C LEU A 180 8.13 -36.31 19.10
N LYS A 181 8.68 -35.19 18.58
CA LYS A 181 9.96 -35.18 17.86
C LYS A 181 11.14 -35.60 18.73
N ARG A 182 11.16 -35.19 20.00
CA ARG A 182 12.26 -35.48 20.95
C ARG A 182 12.25 -36.92 21.42
N GLU A 183 11.07 -37.46 21.74
CA GLU A 183 10.99 -38.75 22.42
C GLU A 183 11.07 -39.96 21.47
N LYS A 184 10.94 -39.78 20.13
CA LYS A 184 11.00 -40.80 19.04
C LYS A 184 10.12 -42.06 19.23
N LYS A 185 9.45 -42.18 20.37
CA LYS A 185 8.78 -43.35 20.93
C LYS A 185 7.61 -42.89 21.80
N LEU A 186 6.77 -41.99 21.27
CA LEU A 186 5.50 -41.65 21.93
C LEU A 186 4.30 -42.17 21.17
N ALA A 187 3.28 -42.51 21.95
CA ALA A 187 2.17 -43.36 21.59
C ALA A 187 1.35 -42.84 20.40
N PRO A 188 0.77 -43.74 19.59
CA PRO A 188 -0.20 -43.40 18.53
C PRO A 188 -1.31 -42.44 18.96
N GLU A 189 -1.58 -42.38 20.26
CA GLU A 189 -2.55 -41.50 20.90
C GLU A 189 -2.20 -40.00 20.78
N ALA A 190 -0.93 -39.61 20.96
CA ALA A 190 -0.53 -38.21 20.80
C ALA A 190 -0.65 -37.74 19.34
N GLN A 191 -0.33 -38.61 18.38
CA GLN A 191 -0.54 -38.33 16.96
C GLN A 191 -2.04 -38.21 16.62
N ARG A 192 -2.90 -39.04 17.22
CA ARG A 192 -4.36 -38.91 17.08
C ARG A 192 -4.87 -37.58 17.61
N THR A 193 -4.41 -37.12 18.78
CA THR A 193 -4.79 -35.80 19.33
C THR A 193 -4.37 -34.66 18.40
N ILE A 194 -3.16 -34.71 17.84
CA ILE A 194 -2.69 -33.70 16.87
C ILE A 194 -3.53 -33.74 15.59
N ASP A 195 -3.83 -34.92 15.07
CA ASP A 195 -4.62 -35.07 13.84
C ASP A 195 -6.08 -34.69 14.04
N GLU A 196 -6.65 -34.96 15.21
CA GLU A 196 -8.01 -34.58 15.59
C GLU A 196 -8.12 -33.07 15.80
N ALA A 197 -7.17 -32.44 16.48
CA ALA A 197 -7.08 -30.98 16.58
C ALA A 197 -7.00 -30.32 15.20
N ARG A 198 -6.15 -30.84 14.30
CA ARG A 198 -6.06 -30.36 12.91
C ARG A 198 -7.36 -30.57 12.12
N ARG A 199 -8.12 -31.64 12.39
CA ARG A 199 -9.43 -31.92 11.77
C ARG A 199 -10.54 -31.02 12.31
N GLN A 200 -10.51 -30.70 13.61
CA GLN A 200 -11.49 -29.83 14.27
C GLN A 200 -11.35 -28.35 13.89
N GLY A 201 -10.37 -27.99 13.06
CA GLY A 201 -10.26 -26.64 12.52
C GLY A 201 -9.18 -25.79 13.16
N LEU A 202 -8.34 -26.36 14.06
CA LEU A 202 -7.02 -25.81 14.38
C LEU A 202 -6.06 -26.01 13.18
N LYS A 203 -6.55 -25.69 11.97
CA LYS A 203 -5.73 -25.51 10.79
C LYS A 203 -4.86 -24.29 11.10
N LYS A 204 -3.63 -24.59 11.50
CA LYS A 204 -2.40 -23.81 11.29
C LYS A 204 -2.75 -22.52 10.56
N PHE A 205 -2.88 -21.44 11.34
CA PHE A 205 -3.58 -20.22 10.96
C PHE A 205 -3.52 -19.98 9.46
N GLY A 206 -4.70 -19.99 8.83
CA GLY A 206 -4.82 -19.80 7.40
C GLY A 206 -3.94 -18.64 6.93
N PRO A 207 -3.37 -18.71 5.72
CA PRO A 207 -2.48 -17.67 5.22
C PRO A 207 -3.10 -16.29 5.50
N SER A 208 -2.35 -15.40 6.17
CA SER A 208 -2.79 -14.05 6.59
C SER A 208 -3.80 -13.50 5.59
N TYR A 209 -5.00 -13.02 5.97
CA TYR A 209 -6.12 -12.68 5.06
C TYR A 209 -5.73 -12.28 3.62
N ARG A 210 -4.79 -11.32 3.48
CA ARG A 210 -4.19 -10.85 2.22
C ARG A 210 -3.57 -11.91 1.28
N ARG A 211 -3.21 -13.09 1.80
CA ARG A 211 -2.59 -14.23 1.11
C ARG A 211 -3.62 -15.28 0.66
N ARG A 212 -4.90 -15.13 1.01
CA ARG A 212 -5.93 -16.01 0.45
C ARG A 212 -6.08 -15.73 -1.05
N PRO A 213 -6.13 -16.74 -1.93
CA PRO A 213 -6.15 -16.52 -3.38
C PRO A 213 -7.30 -15.64 -3.88
N ASP A 214 -8.48 -15.78 -3.28
CA ASP A 214 -9.66 -14.95 -3.56
C ASP A 214 -9.43 -13.48 -3.18
N VAL A 215 -8.83 -13.23 -2.01
CA VAL A 215 -8.48 -11.88 -1.54
C VAL A 215 -7.37 -11.27 -2.39
N THR A 216 -6.33 -12.04 -2.73
CA THR A 216 -5.24 -11.58 -3.60
C THR A 216 -5.76 -11.22 -5.00
N ALA A 217 -6.66 -12.01 -5.58
CA ALA A 217 -7.29 -11.71 -6.86
C ALA A 217 -8.14 -10.44 -6.78
N LEU A 218 -8.93 -10.29 -5.71
CA LEU A 218 -9.76 -9.10 -5.48
C LEU A 218 -8.90 -7.83 -5.33
N MET A 219 -7.84 -7.88 -4.53
CA MET A 219 -6.90 -6.77 -4.37
C MET A 219 -6.20 -6.43 -5.69
N ALA A 220 -5.77 -7.43 -6.46
CA ALA A 220 -5.15 -7.20 -7.76
C ALA A 220 -6.11 -6.53 -8.75
N ASN A 221 -7.40 -6.92 -8.75
CA ASN A 221 -8.42 -6.34 -9.63
C ASN A 221 -8.63 -4.83 -9.36
N ILE A 222 -8.56 -4.42 -8.09
CA ILE A 222 -8.72 -3.02 -7.68
C ILE A 222 -7.39 -2.27 -7.54
N GLY A 223 -6.27 -2.85 -7.98
CA GLY A 223 -4.95 -2.23 -7.84
C GLY A 223 -4.53 -1.94 -6.39
N ALA A 224 -4.94 -2.77 -5.44
CA ALA A 224 -4.48 -2.74 -4.04
C ALA A 224 -3.40 -3.82 -3.80
N TYR A 225 -2.51 -3.56 -2.84
CA TYR A 225 -1.50 -4.56 -2.44
C TYR A 225 -1.60 -4.98 -0.96
N ASP A 226 -2.27 -4.19 -0.12
CA ASP A 226 -2.49 -4.54 1.28
C ASP A 226 -3.84 -4.08 1.78
N VAL A 227 -4.36 -4.82 2.76
CA VAL A 227 -5.56 -4.48 3.52
C VAL A 227 -5.27 -4.79 4.98
N ALA A 228 -5.39 -3.77 5.81
CA ALA A 228 -5.04 -3.87 7.22
C ALA A 228 -5.98 -3.01 8.06
N GLY A 229 -6.03 -3.35 9.33
CA GLY A 229 -6.51 -2.48 10.36
C GLY A 229 -5.67 -1.22 10.48
N ALA A 230 -6.30 -0.09 10.77
CA ALA A 230 -5.60 1.19 10.87
C ALA A 230 -4.66 1.33 12.09
N GLY A 231 -4.56 0.32 12.96
CA GLY A 231 -3.69 0.33 14.12
C GLY A 231 -4.30 1.06 15.33
N ARG A 232 -3.48 1.75 16.13
CA ARG A 232 -3.95 2.50 17.32
C ARG A 232 -4.96 3.57 16.90
N GLY A 233 -6.14 3.55 17.52
CA GLY A 233 -7.27 4.41 17.13
C GLY A 233 -8.20 3.81 16.06
N GLY A 234 -7.96 2.56 15.64
CA GLY A 234 -8.80 1.84 14.69
C GLY A 234 -10.06 1.21 15.29
N ASP A 235 -10.16 1.10 16.61
CA ASP A 235 -11.29 0.46 17.30
C ASP A 235 -12.53 1.36 17.28
N TRP A 236 -13.52 1.03 16.44
CA TRP A 236 -14.80 1.73 16.38
C TRP A 236 -15.91 0.95 17.11
N TYR A 237 -16.64 1.62 18.00
CA TYR A 237 -17.71 1.03 18.82
C TYR A 237 -19.08 1.30 18.17
N PRO A 238 -20.10 0.44 18.40
CA PRO A 238 -21.45 0.58 17.83
C PRO A 238 -22.16 1.90 18.13
N ASP A 239 -21.86 2.50 19.27
CA ASP A 239 -22.29 3.84 19.62
C ASP A 239 -21.06 4.64 20.02
N HIS A 240 -20.14 4.85 19.07
CA HIS A 240 -18.83 5.42 19.34
C HIS A 240 -18.95 6.69 20.19
N TYR A 241 -19.88 7.59 19.87
CA TYR A 241 -20.00 8.87 20.55
C TYR A 241 -20.92 8.90 21.78
N SER A 242 -21.45 7.75 22.22
CA SER A 242 -22.36 7.74 23.38
C SER A 242 -21.62 7.89 24.71
N ALA A 243 -22.25 8.56 25.68
CA ALA A 243 -21.74 8.66 27.05
C ALA A 243 -21.49 7.26 27.67
N LYS A 244 -22.29 6.26 27.28
CA LYS A 244 -22.14 4.86 27.70
C LYS A 244 -20.85 4.24 27.18
N THR A 245 -20.54 4.40 25.89
CA THR A 245 -19.28 3.93 25.30
C THR A 245 -18.09 4.66 25.93
N ILE A 246 -18.16 5.98 26.10
CA ILE A 246 -17.13 6.80 26.76
C ILE A 246 -16.84 6.27 28.18
N GLN A 247 -17.89 6.08 29.01
CA GLN A 247 -17.73 5.58 30.37
C GLN A 247 -17.21 4.13 30.41
N THR A 248 -17.53 3.33 29.40
CA THR A 248 -17.05 1.95 29.26
C THR A 248 -15.57 1.93 28.94
N VAL A 249 -15.16 2.68 27.93
CA VAL A 249 -13.75 2.84 27.53
C VAL A 249 -12.94 3.35 28.72
N LYS A 250 -13.49 4.29 29.50
CA LYS A 250 -12.90 4.77 30.76
C LYS A 250 -12.73 3.65 31.77
N ARG A 251 -13.81 2.93 32.12
CA ARG A 251 -13.76 1.83 33.10
C ARG A 251 -12.80 0.72 32.70
N TYR A 252 -12.78 0.37 31.42
CA TYR A 252 -11.85 -0.59 30.87
C TYR A 252 -10.40 -0.16 31.15
N MET A 253 -10.06 1.09 30.86
CA MET A 253 -8.70 1.61 30.99
C MET A 253 -8.28 1.90 32.44
N ASP A 254 -9.20 2.35 33.30
CA ASP A 254 -8.93 2.53 34.74
C ASP A 254 -8.49 1.22 35.41
N HIS A 255 -8.98 0.07 34.90
CA HIS A 255 -8.54 -1.26 35.33
C HIS A 255 -7.27 -1.74 34.61
N TRP A 256 -6.85 -1.08 33.52
CA TRP A 256 -5.80 -1.51 32.60
C TRP A 256 -4.45 -0.85 32.83
N ILE A 257 -4.42 0.37 33.39
CA ILE A 257 -3.18 1.14 33.66
C ILE A 257 -2.12 0.36 34.49
N PRO A 258 -2.45 -0.61 35.37
CA PRO A 258 -1.43 -1.42 36.04
C PRO A 258 -0.95 -2.68 35.26
N ILE A 259 -1.60 -3.05 34.14
CA ILE A 259 -1.51 -4.40 33.53
C ILE A 259 -0.95 -4.34 32.09
N GLU A 260 -0.01 -3.43 31.82
CA GLU A 260 0.58 -3.30 30.47
C GLU A 260 1.40 -4.54 30.05
N GLU A 261 1.68 -5.48 30.96
CA GLU A 261 2.55 -6.63 30.67
C GLU A 261 1.88 -7.93 30.20
N GLN A 262 0.55 -8.14 30.32
CA GLN A 262 0.03 -9.54 30.22
C GLN A 262 -1.30 -9.82 29.51
N LEU A 263 -2.06 -8.82 29.05
CA LEU A 263 -3.39 -9.10 28.48
C LEU A 263 -3.40 -9.09 26.95
N THR A 264 -3.88 -10.18 26.38
CA THR A 264 -4.16 -10.33 24.95
C THR A 264 -5.37 -9.49 24.54
N GLY A 265 -5.55 -9.26 23.23
CA GLY A 265 -6.74 -8.58 22.70
C GLY A 265 -8.05 -9.25 23.11
N SER A 266 -8.06 -10.56 23.37
CA SER A 266 -9.22 -11.30 23.88
C SER A 266 -9.55 -10.99 25.35
N ASP A 267 -8.55 -10.91 26.23
CA ASP A 267 -8.79 -10.63 27.65
C ASP A 267 -9.40 -9.23 27.86
N ARG A 268 -9.09 -8.30 26.94
CA ARG A 268 -9.72 -6.97 26.84
C ARG A 268 -11.23 -7.05 26.68
N PHE A 269 -11.72 -7.96 25.83
CA PHE A 269 -13.14 -8.08 25.51
C PHE A 269 -13.95 -8.77 26.60
N ASP A 270 -13.41 -9.85 27.17
CA ASP A 270 -14.10 -10.60 28.24
C ASP A 270 -14.35 -9.71 29.46
N PHE A 271 -13.40 -8.81 29.77
CA PHE A 271 -13.59 -7.79 30.78
C PHE A 271 -14.76 -6.87 30.43
N ILE A 272 -14.79 -6.26 29.24
CA ILE A 272 -15.84 -5.30 28.86
C ILE A 272 -17.23 -5.96 28.91
N ARG A 273 -17.33 -7.23 28.47
CA ARG A 273 -18.57 -8.01 28.51
C ARG A 273 -19.04 -8.28 29.93
N ARG A 274 -18.15 -8.72 30.82
CA ARG A 274 -18.48 -9.05 32.21
C ARG A 274 -18.90 -7.82 33.00
N GLU A 275 -18.13 -6.74 32.85
CA GLU A 275 -18.36 -5.54 33.64
C GLU A 275 -19.53 -4.68 33.13
N ILE A 276 -19.87 -4.80 31.83
CA ILE A 276 -20.85 -3.90 31.17
C ILE A 276 -21.73 -4.67 30.16
N PRO A 277 -22.54 -5.64 30.62
CA PRO A 277 -23.40 -6.46 29.76
C PRO A 277 -24.44 -5.62 28.99
N SER A 278 -24.81 -4.45 29.51
CA SER A 278 -25.81 -3.59 28.88
C SER A 278 -25.37 -3.00 27.54
N LEU A 279 -24.07 -2.89 27.24
CA LEU A 279 -23.60 -2.53 25.89
C LEU A 279 -24.03 -3.53 24.82
N PHE A 280 -24.43 -4.73 25.24
CA PHE A 280 -24.88 -5.82 24.40
C PHE A 280 -26.38 -6.10 24.56
N GLU A 281 -27.14 -5.27 25.29
CA GLU A 281 -28.60 -5.39 25.40
C GLU A 281 -29.30 -4.96 24.10
N GLY A 282 -30.22 -5.79 23.60
CA GLY A 282 -30.80 -5.62 22.26
C GLY A 282 -29.93 -6.18 21.13
N THR A 283 -28.73 -6.62 21.49
CA THR A 283 -27.79 -7.32 20.64
C THR A 283 -27.98 -8.84 20.87
N PRO A 284 -28.04 -9.68 19.82
CA PRO A 284 -28.22 -11.13 20.01
C PRO A 284 -27.19 -11.69 21.00
N PRO A 285 -27.60 -12.60 21.92
CA PRO A 285 -26.71 -13.14 22.94
C PRO A 285 -25.51 -13.82 22.28
N VAL A 286 -24.33 -13.27 22.55
CA VAL A 286 -23.03 -13.74 22.08
C VAL A 286 -22.83 -15.15 22.63
N ARG A 287 -22.84 -16.17 21.78
CA ARG A 287 -22.46 -17.53 22.21
C ARG A 287 -21.00 -17.51 22.65
N ASP A 288 -20.60 -18.41 23.57
CA ASP A 288 -19.32 -18.41 24.29
C ASP A 288 -18.03 -18.51 23.43
N ASN A 289 -18.12 -18.34 22.10
CA ASN A 289 -16.97 -18.20 21.23
C ASN A 289 -16.74 -16.71 20.91
N MET A 290 -15.54 -16.20 21.22
CA MET A 290 -15.16 -14.78 20.97
C MET A 290 -15.22 -14.35 19.50
N ALA A 291 -15.50 -15.27 18.59
CA ALA A 291 -15.77 -14.98 17.19
C ALA A 291 -17.02 -14.09 16.96
N GLU A 292 -17.80 -13.81 18.00
CA GLU A 292 -18.98 -12.93 17.94
C GLU A 292 -18.83 -11.57 18.64
N VAL A 293 -17.66 -11.22 19.23
CA VAL A 293 -17.34 -9.83 19.67
C VAL A 293 -16.99 -8.95 18.46
N THR A 294 -17.91 -8.98 17.49
CA THR A 294 -17.81 -8.64 16.07
C THR A 294 -18.26 -7.22 15.76
N GLN A 295 -18.33 -6.40 16.80
CA GLN A 295 -18.92 -5.07 16.76
C GLN A 295 -17.91 -3.95 17.04
N LEU A 296 -16.75 -4.27 17.63
CA LEU A 296 -15.57 -3.43 17.41
C LEU A 296 -15.18 -3.60 15.96
N THR A 297 -15.62 -2.65 15.17
CA THR A 297 -15.35 -2.66 13.75
C THR A 297 -14.09 -1.86 13.55
N GLU A 298 -13.04 -2.52 13.08
CA GLU A 298 -11.79 -1.82 12.83
C GLU A 298 -11.98 -0.86 11.64
N VAL A 299 -11.35 0.30 11.71
CA VAL A 299 -11.10 1.10 10.51
C VAL A 299 -10.19 0.30 9.61
N VAL A 300 -10.63 0.14 8.37
CA VAL A 300 -9.86 -0.62 7.38
C VAL A 300 -9.11 0.36 6.50
N LEU A 301 -7.79 0.24 6.50
CA LEU A 301 -6.89 0.90 5.57
C LEU A 301 -6.59 -0.05 4.41
N ILE A 302 -6.88 0.41 3.20
CA ILE A 302 -6.57 -0.29 1.95
C ILE A 302 -5.44 0.46 1.27
N GLN A 303 -4.29 -0.18 1.18
CA GLN A 303 -3.10 0.42 0.58
C GLN A 303 -3.05 0.08 -0.91
N MET A 304 -2.96 1.14 -1.69
CA MET A 304 -3.06 1.07 -3.14
C MET A 304 -1.68 0.85 -3.77
N GLY A 305 -1.63 0.22 -4.94
CA GLY A 305 -0.41 -0.12 -5.68
C GLY A 305 -0.28 -1.62 -5.92
N THR A 306 0.91 -2.07 -6.33
CA THR A 306 1.21 -3.49 -6.50
C THR A 306 2.23 -3.96 -5.48
N LEU A 307 2.30 -5.26 -5.19
CA LEU A 307 3.35 -5.82 -4.30
C LEU A 307 4.78 -5.45 -4.76
N LYS A 308 4.98 -5.19 -6.05
CA LYS A 308 6.27 -4.79 -6.63
C LYS A 308 6.46 -3.27 -6.66
N GLN A 309 5.37 -2.50 -6.58
CA GLN A 309 5.34 -1.05 -6.64
C GLN A 309 4.21 -0.55 -5.73
N PRO A 310 4.41 -0.59 -4.41
CA PRO A 310 3.47 0.07 -3.51
C PRO A 310 3.47 1.58 -3.85
N TYR A 311 2.35 2.29 -3.65
CA TYR A 311 2.37 3.77 -3.74
C TYR A 311 3.11 4.39 -2.55
N TRP A 312 4.38 4.02 -2.39
CA TRP A 312 5.31 4.67 -1.49
C TRP A 312 6.21 5.56 -2.32
N VAL A 313 6.23 6.83 -1.98
CA VAL A 313 7.20 7.75 -2.58
C VAL A 313 8.05 8.32 -1.47
N THR A 314 9.37 8.15 -1.58
CA THR A 314 10.32 8.87 -0.75
C THR A 314 10.48 10.27 -1.33
N ARG A 315 10.27 11.28 -0.49
CA ARG A 315 10.41 12.69 -0.89
C ARG A 315 11.47 13.38 -0.06
N TRP A 316 12.34 14.13 -0.73
CA TRP A 316 13.40 14.88 -0.07
C TRP A 316 12.87 15.91 0.93
N ARG A 317 11.68 16.49 0.67
CA ARG A 317 11.05 17.46 1.59
C ARG A 317 10.79 16.89 2.98
N TYR A 318 10.46 15.61 3.08
CA TYR A 318 10.06 14.97 4.34
C TYR A 318 11.02 13.85 4.78
N SER A 319 11.96 13.44 3.91
CA SER A 319 12.91 12.34 4.09
C SER A 319 12.27 11.03 4.60
N THR A 320 10.97 10.85 4.38
CA THR A 320 10.15 9.76 4.93
C THR A 320 9.28 9.15 3.83
N PHE A 321 8.74 7.97 4.09
CA PHE A 321 7.80 7.30 3.18
C PHE A 321 6.43 7.98 3.26
N LEU A 322 5.89 8.34 2.11
CA LEU A 322 4.52 8.83 1.97
C LEU A 322 3.67 7.77 1.30
N PHE A 323 2.47 7.52 1.81
CA PHE A 323 1.52 6.63 1.16
C PHE A 323 0.12 7.23 1.10
N LYS A 324 -0.62 6.90 0.04
CA LYS A 324 -2.01 7.30 -0.16
C LYS A 324 -2.87 6.05 -0.36
N GLY A 325 -4.02 5.98 0.29
CA GLY A 325 -4.88 4.81 0.29
C GLY A 325 -6.33 5.15 0.61
N TYR A 326 -7.18 4.12 0.69
CA TYR A 326 -8.57 4.27 1.12
C TYR A 326 -8.71 3.90 2.59
N TYR A 327 -9.57 4.63 3.28
CA TYR A 327 -9.77 4.52 4.71
C TYR A 327 -11.27 4.40 4.96
N HIS A 328 -11.70 3.27 5.52
CA HIS A 328 -13.12 2.95 5.70
C HIS A 328 -13.50 2.91 7.17
N PHE A 329 -14.37 3.83 7.55
CA PHE A 329 -15.00 3.83 8.86
C PHE A 329 -16.25 2.95 8.85
N PRO A 330 -16.43 2.06 9.83
CA PRO A 330 -17.65 1.26 9.95
C PRO A 330 -18.91 2.07 10.20
N GLN A 331 -18.76 3.22 10.83
CA GLN A 331 -19.83 4.16 11.11
C GLN A 331 -19.41 5.53 10.62
N PRO A 332 -20.35 6.38 10.18
CA PRO A 332 -20.00 7.73 9.77
C PRO A 332 -19.28 8.46 10.92
N PRO A 333 -18.01 8.85 10.76
CA PRO A 333 -17.30 9.53 11.82
C PRO A 333 -17.84 10.94 11.99
N ARG A 334 -17.96 11.40 13.24
CA ARG A 334 -18.28 12.80 13.54
C ARG A 334 -17.04 13.64 13.21
N VAL A 335 -17.21 14.63 12.34
CA VAL A 335 -16.14 15.54 11.93
C VAL A 335 -16.48 16.94 12.43
N GLU A 336 -15.61 17.50 13.27
CA GLU A 336 -15.76 18.84 13.83
C GLU A 336 -14.47 19.62 13.68
N ASN A 337 -14.58 20.89 13.29
CA ASN A 337 -13.43 21.77 13.09
C ASN A 337 -12.34 21.13 12.21
N GLY A 338 -12.75 20.40 11.17
CA GLY A 338 -11.83 19.71 10.25
C GLY A 338 -11.09 18.53 10.88
N HIS A 339 -11.59 17.91 11.94
CA HIS A 339 -10.99 16.72 12.55
C HIS A 339 -12.03 15.63 12.76
N VAL A 340 -11.66 14.37 12.53
CA VAL A 340 -12.44 13.22 13.02
C VAL A 340 -12.35 13.20 14.54
N LEU A 341 -13.48 13.22 15.22
CA LEU A 341 -13.50 13.04 16.67
C LEU A 341 -13.23 11.59 17.01
N VAL A 342 -12.26 11.38 17.90
CA VAL A 342 -11.87 10.08 18.44
C VAL A 342 -11.89 10.16 19.96
N HIS A 343 -12.01 9.01 20.62
CA HIS A 343 -11.76 8.95 22.06
C HIS A 343 -10.28 9.02 22.32
N ASP A 344 -9.88 9.90 23.22
CA ASP A 344 -8.56 9.88 23.82
C ASP A 344 -8.66 10.06 25.33
N PHE A 345 -7.58 9.71 26.00
CA PHE A 345 -7.47 9.73 27.45
C PHE A 345 -6.68 10.96 27.85
N LEU A 346 -7.34 11.87 28.56
CA LEU A 346 -6.64 12.94 29.22
C LEU A 346 -5.74 12.36 30.31
N LYS A 347 -4.68 13.08 30.68
CA LYS A 347 -3.82 12.71 31.83
C LYS A 347 -4.59 12.60 33.15
N SER A 348 -5.80 13.17 33.23
CA SER A 348 -6.73 13.06 34.36
C SER A 348 -7.44 11.70 34.45
N GLY A 349 -7.29 10.82 33.45
CA GLY A 349 -8.07 9.58 33.34
C GLY A 349 -9.49 9.79 32.83
N GLU A 350 -9.86 11.02 32.46
CA GLU A 350 -11.14 11.28 31.79
C GLU A 350 -11.04 10.94 30.30
N VAL A 351 -12.09 10.28 29.79
CA VAL A 351 -12.24 10.02 28.36
C VAL A 351 -12.99 11.21 27.78
N GLU A 352 -12.34 11.89 26.84
CA GLU A 352 -12.93 12.99 26.10
C GLU A 352 -12.90 12.67 24.60
N LEU A 353 -13.86 13.23 23.87
CA LEU A 353 -13.76 13.31 22.42
C LEU A 353 -12.73 14.36 22.07
N VAL A 354 -11.57 13.93 21.60
CA VAL A 354 -10.52 14.84 21.16
C VAL A 354 -10.47 14.90 19.64
N PRO A 355 -9.89 15.98 19.08
CA PRO A 355 -9.54 16.04 17.68
C PRO A 355 -8.55 14.92 17.31
N GLY A 356 -8.98 14.00 16.44
CA GLY A 356 -8.16 12.94 15.87
C GLY A 356 -7.56 13.32 14.52
N LEU A 357 -7.78 12.49 13.50
CA LEU A 357 -7.22 12.71 12.16
C LEU A 357 -7.82 13.97 11.52
N ARG A 358 -6.97 14.85 10.98
CA ARG A 358 -7.39 16.02 10.21
C ARG A 358 -8.10 15.61 8.92
N VAL A 359 -9.16 16.34 8.58
CA VAL A 359 -9.95 16.18 7.36
C VAL A 359 -9.81 17.44 6.52
N PHE A 360 -9.38 17.28 5.28
CA PHE A 360 -9.19 18.36 4.30
C PHE A 360 -10.15 18.21 3.12
N ASP A 361 -10.40 19.33 2.44
CA ASP A 361 -11.16 19.34 1.18
C ASP A 361 -10.36 18.72 0.02
N SER A 362 -9.03 18.81 0.08
CA SER A 362 -8.12 18.23 -0.91
C SER A 362 -6.82 17.73 -0.29
N LEU A 363 -6.31 16.63 -0.82
CA LEU A 363 -5.01 16.00 -0.58
C LEU A 363 -4.17 15.94 -1.89
N ASP A 364 -4.40 16.87 -2.81
CA ASP A 364 -3.56 17.08 -4.00
C ASP A 364 -2.28 17.88 -3.68
N SER A 365 -2.23 18.47 -2.49
CA SER A 365 -1.05 19.13 -1.92
C SER A 365 -0.76 18.59 -0.52
N TYR A 366 0.50 18.69 -0.10
CA TYR A 366 0.85 18.31 1.27
C TYR A 366 0.18 19.22 2.30
N PRO A 367 -0.33 18.67 3.42
CA PRO A 367 -0.90 19.48 4.49
C PRO A 367 0.12 20.48 5.06
N PRO A 368 -0.33 21.67 5.49
CA PRO A 368 0.50 22.54 6.30
C PRO A 368 0.82 21.86 7.64
N ASP A 369 2.05 22.06 8.11
CA ASP A 369 2.55 21.55 9.40
C ASP A 369 2.39 20.03 9.60
N TRP A 370 2.46 19.27 8.51
CA TRP A 370 2.28 17.82 8.51
C TRP A 370 3.38 17.10 9.31
N GLN A 371 3.00 16.43 10.40
CA GLN A 371 3.94 15.80 11.32
C GLN A 371 4.37 14.40 10.87
N ALA A 372 5.55 13.95 11.30
CA ALA A 372 6.00 12.57 11.06
C ALA A 372 5.10 11.60 11.83
N GLY A 373 4.69 10.51 11.19
CA GLY A 373 3.71 9.55 11.73
C GLY A 373 2.24 9.99 11.58
N GLU A 374 1.96 11.18 11.05
CA GLU A 374 0.59 11.69 10.91
C GLU A 374 -0.08 11.20 9.61
N CYS A 375 -1.34 10.78 9.74
CA CYS A 375 -2.25 10.57 8.62
C CYS A 375 -3.30 11.70 8.58
N VAL A 376 -3.64 12.14 7.36
CA VAL A 376 -4.72 13.09 7.11
C VAL A 376 -5.72 12.48 6.14
N LEU A 377 -6.95 12.98 6.16
CA LEU A 377 -8.07 12.41 5.44
C LEU A 377 -8.70 13.41 4.47
N LYS A 378 -9.30 12.91 3.39
CA LYS A 378 -10.26 13.65 2.56
C LYS A 378 -11.49 12.79 2.34
N ARG A 379 -12.66 13.36 2.63
CA ARG A 379 -13.93 12.64 2.55
C ARG A 379 -14.25 12.28 1.09
N ILE A 380 -14.67 11.03 0.86
CA ILE A 380 -15.27 10.58 -0.40
C ILE A 380 -16.78 10.51 -0.21
N ASP A 381 -17.23 9.82 0.83
CA ASP A 381 -18.62 9.74 1.26
C ASP A 381 -18.73 9.63 2.80
N GLU A 382 -19.87 9.20 3.33
CA GLU A 382 -20.09 9.09 4.77
C GLU A 382 -19.13 8.13 5.49
N HIS A 383 -18.69 7.05 4.82
CA HIS A 383 -17.87 6.00 5.42
C HIS A 383 -16.45 5.95 4.86
N TRP A 384 -16.25 6.46 3.64
CA TRP A 384 -15.02 6.32 2.88
C TRP A 384 -14.25 7.64 2.79
N PHE A 385 -12.95 7.53 3.04
CA PHE A 385 -12.01 8.63 2.97
C PHE A 385 -10.78 8.21 2.17
N ILE A 386 -10.13 9.18 1.54
CA ILE A 386 -8.75 9.05 1.07
C ILE A 386 -7.87 9.36 2.27
N ALA A 387 -6.94 8.47 2.62
CA ALA A 387 -5.91 8.74 3.62
C ALA A 387 -4.59 9.06 2.92
N LEU A 388 -3.92 10.12 3.38
CA LEU A 388 -2.54 10.45 3.03
C LEU A 388 -1.71 10.42 4.33
N CYS A 389 -0.71 9.56 4.37
CA CYS A 389 0.07 9.29 5.58
C CYS A 389 1.56 9.55 5.36
N ARG A 390 2.19 10.15 6.37
CA ARG A 390 3.63 10.35 6.46
C ARG A 390 4.19 9.38 7.48
N SER A 391 5.11 8.51 7.07
CA SER A 391 5.84 7.62 7.98
C SER A 391 6.61 8.41 9.04
N TYR A 392 6.88 7.74 10.17
CA TYR A 392 7.88 8.18 11.15
C TYR A 392 9.25 8.34 10.51
#